data_AF-A0A162ST82-F1
#
_entry.id   AF-A0A162ST82-F1
#
_cell.length_a   1.000
_cell.length_b   1.000
_cell.length_c   1.000
_cell.angle_alpha   90.00
_cell.angle_beta   90.00
_cell.angle_gamma   90.00
#
_symmetry.space_group_name_H-M   'P 1'
#
loop_
_entity.id
_entity.type
_entity.pdbx_description
1 polymer ?
#
loop_
_entity_poly.entity_id
_entity_poly.type
_entity_poly.pdbx_seq_one_letter_code
_entity_poly.pdbx_strand_id
1 'polypeptide(L)'
;MLVIVSFAGLIAARNSATYEQFSNNLRTNQFARQTAEAALHYCERVAISTVDTVGPQFPLVTPKIFTTAVASDDPTVVQTAEWNTKSRWAATEPNLITVTLNNSSGVQASAQTKNNPSCIVQQMAGDRFLITSRGLSNDAVVAADGSLSSGSEVWLQSVLTPGIPTVTAAHGVEQPL
;
A
#
# COMPACT_ATOMS: atom_id res chain seq x y z
N MET A 1 -15.41 -38.93 -36.92
CA MET A 1 -14.14 -38.62 -36.24
C MET A 1 -13.77 -37.13 -36.28
N LEU A 2 -13.94 -36.43 -37.42
CA LEU A 2 -13.62 -34.99 -37.55
C LEU A 2 -14.28 -34.10 -36.47
N VAL A 3 -15.55 -34.33 -36.13
CA VAL A 3 -16.28 -33.54 -35.11
C VAL A 3 -15.67 -33.65 -33.70
N ILE A 4 -15.14 -34.83 -33.34
CA ILE A 4 -14.57 -35.09 -32.01
C ILE A 4 -13.21 -34.39 -31.87
N VAL A 5 -12.42 -34.35 -32.96
CA VAL A 5 -11.13 -33.65 -32.99
C VAL A 5 -11.33 -32.13 -32.93
N SER A 6 -12.36 -31.59 -33.60
CA SER A 6 -12.71 -30.16 -33.54
C SER A 6 -13.13 -29.72 -32.13
N PHE A 7 -13.89 -30.57 -31.42
CA PHE A 7 -14.35 -30.26 -30.05
C PHE A 7 -13.19 -30.28 -29.04
N ALA A 8 -12.25 -31.22 -29.18
CA ALA A 8 -11.05 -31.26 -28.36
C ALA A 8 -10.14 -30.04 -28.56
N GLY A 9 -9.99 -29.55 -29.79
CA GLY A 9 -9.23 -28.33 -30.09
C GLY A 9 -9.84 -27.07 -29.46
N LEU A 10 -11.18 -26.96 -29.45
CA LEU A 10 -11.88 -25.81 -28.87
C LEU A 10 -11.75 -25.76 -27.34
N ILE A 11 -11.78 -26.92 -26.66
CA ILE A 11 -11.60 -27.03 -25.21
C ILE A 11 -10.16 -26.68 -24.82
N ALA A 12 -9.16 -27.17 -25.56
CA ALA A 12 -7.76 -26.83 -25.33
C ALA A 12 -7.48 -25.32 -25.50
N ALA A 13 -8.11 -24.67 -26.50
CA ALA A 13 -7.99 -23.24 -26.73
C ALA A 13 -8.63 -22.40 -25.59
N ARG A 14 -9.82 -22.77 -25.12
CA ARG A 14 -10.49 -22.09 -23.98
C ARG A 14 -9.70 -22.24 -22.70
N ASN A 15 -9.19 -23.45 -22.42
CA ASN A 15 -8.37 -23.70 -21.24
C ASN A 15 -7.10 -22.85 -21.28
N SER A 16 -6.39 -22.81 -22.41
CA SER A 16 -5.18 -21.99 -22.57
C SER A 16 -5.44 -20.50 -22.37
N ALA A 17 -6.50 -19.96 -22.97
CA ALA A 17 -6.90 -18.57 -22.78
C ALA A 17 -7.24 -18.24 -21.32
N THR A 18 -7.81 -19.20 -20.58
CA THR A 18 -8.14 -19.04 -19.16
C THR A 18 -6.88 -19.07 -18.28
N TYR A 19 -5.90 -19.92 -18.61
CA TYR A 19 -4.61 -19.96 -17.92
C TYR A 19 -3.78 -18.70 -18.12
N GLU A 20 -3.78 -18.13 -19.33
CA GLU A 20 -3.09 -16.87 -19.60
C GLU A 20 -3.70 -15.70 -18.83
N GLN A 21 -5.03 -15.61 -18.78
CA GLN A 21 -5.72 -14.60 -17.98
C GLN A 21 -5.42 -14.76 -16.50
N PHE A 22 -5.47 -15.98 -15.97
CA PHE A 22 -5.15 -16.23 -14.57
C PHE A 22 -3.69 -15.90 -14.24
N SER A 23 -2.75 -16.33 -15.08
CA SER A 23 -1.32 -16.03 -14.92
C SER A 23 -1.03 -14.54 -14.97
N ASN A 24 -1.68 -13.81 -15.88
CA ASN A 24 -1.51 -12.36 -15.97
C ASN A 24 -2.06 -11.64 -14.74
N ASN A 25 -3.26 -12.03 -14.27
CA ASN A 25 -3.86 -11.48 -13.05
C ASN A 25 -2.99 -11.75 -11.81
N LEU A 26 -2.39 -12.95 -11.71
CA LEU A 26 -1.44 -13.23 -10.62
C LEU A 26 -0.22 -12.32 -10.70
N ARG A 27 0.35 -12.12 -11.90
CA ARG A 27 1.53 -11.26 -12.08
C ARG A 27 1.23 -9.81 -11.70
N THR A 28 0.10 -9.26 -12.15
CA THR A 28 -0.28 -7.87 -11.84
C THR A 28 -0.58 -7.70 -10.36
N ASN A 29 -1.22 -8.68 -9.71
CA ASN A 29 -1.47 -8.65 -8.27
C ASN A 29 -0.18 -8.75 -7.43
N GLN A 30 0.76 -9.61 -7.81
CA GLN A 30 2.04 -9.72 -7.12
C GLN A 30 2.87 -8.44 -7.25
N PHE A 31 2.85 -7.79 -8.42
CA PHE A 31 3.48 -6.49 -8.59
C PHE A 31 2.81 -5.42 -7.72
N ALA A 32 1.48 -5.34 -7.71
CA ALA A 32 0.76 -4.43 -6.82
C ALA A 32 1.11 -4.67 -5.35
N ARG A 33 1.25 -5.93 -4.92
CA ARG A 33 1.66 -6.26 -3.55
C ARG A 33 3.09 -5.80 -3.23
N GLN A 34 4.06 -6.08 -4.10
CA GLN A 34 5.45 -5.66 -3.89
C GLN A 34 5.59 -4.14 -3.80
N THR A 35 4.84 -3.41 -4.64
CA THR A 35 4.84 -1.95 -4.60
C THR A 35 4.13 -1.41 -3.35
N ALA A 36 3.07 -2.07 -2.86
CA ALA A 36 2.45 -1.76 -1.58
C ALA A 36 3.44 -1.94 -0.41
N GLU A 37 4.14 -3.07 -0.36
CA GLU A 37 5.16 -3.35 0.67
C GLU A 37 6.29 -2.31 0.65
N ALA A 38 6.74 -1.91 -0.55
CA ALA A 38 7.74 -0.84 -0.69
C ALA A 38 7.25 0.51 -0.15
N ALA A 39 5.99 0.87 -0.42
CA ALA A 39 5.40 2.10 0.12
C ALA A 39 5.19 2.03 1.63
N LEU A 40 4.76 0.87 2.15
CA LEU A 40 4.61 0.63 3.58
C LEU A 40 5.93 0.86 4.31
N HIS A 41 7.01 0.19 3.88
CA HIS A 41 8.34 0.36 4.48
C HIS A 41 8.89 1.77 4.36
N TYR A 42 8.61 2.48 3.27
CA TYR A 42 8.99 3.89 3.13
C TYR A 42 8.27 4.75 4.18
N CYS A 43 6.94 4.60 4.30
CA CYS A 43 6.15 5.36 5.26
C CYS A 43 6.47 5.00 6.72
N GLU A 44 6.82 3.75 7.01
CA GLU A 44 7.34 3.33 8.32
C GLU A 44 8.61 4.09 8.67
N ARG A 45 9.57 4.20 7.75
CA ARG A 45 10.80 4.98 7.97
C ARG A 45 10.51 6.46 8.19
N VAL A 46 9.54 7.03 7.47
CA VAL A 46 9.10 8.41 7.68
C VAL A 46 8.52 8.58 9.09
N ALA A 47 7.65 7.68 9.53
CA ALA A 47 7.07 7.71 10.87
C ALA A 47 8.14 7.58 11.97
N ILE A 48 9.06 6.62 11.85
CA ILE A 48 10.19 6.46 12.78
C ILE A 48 11.03 7.74 12.84
N SER A 49 11.30 8.38 11.71
CA SER A 49 12.10 9.62 11.69
C SER A 49 11.48 10.79 12.45
N THR A 50 10.18 10.73 12.76
CA THR A 50 9.51 11.79 13.53
C THR A 50 9.77 11.71 15.03
N VAL A 51 10.08 10.52 15.53
CA VAL A 51 10.40 10.27 16.94
C VAL A 51 11.90 10.12 17.19
N ASP A 52 12.68 9.95 16.11
CA ASP A 52 14.12 9.77 16.20
C ASP A 52 14.84 11.10 16.55
N THR A 53 15.88 10.99 17.37
CA THR A 53 16.67 12.11 17.89
C THR A 53 17.70 12.64 16.88
N VAL A 54 17.92 11.92 15.78
CA VAL A 54 18.91 12.27 14.73
C VAL A 54 18.42 13.38 13.79
N GLY A 55 17.21 13.92 14.01
CA GLY A 55 16.62 15.00 13.20
C GLY A 55 15.90 14.50 11.94
N PRO A 56 15.07 15.35 11.28
CA PRO A 56 14.13 14.91 10.26
C PRO A 56 14.85 14.45 8.99
N GLN A 57 14.90 13.14 8.78
CA GLN A 57 15.45 12.51 7.57
C GLN A 57 14.54 12.72 6.33
N PHE A 58 13.27 13.06 6.56
CA PHE A 58 12.26 13.22 5.51
C PHE A 58 11.49 14.55 5.63
N PRO A 59 12.16 15.71 5.63
CA PRO A 59 11.56 17.00 5.99
C PRO A 59 10.41 17.44 5.06
N LEU A 60 10.36 16.94 3.84
CA LEU A 60 9.29 17.22 2.87
C LEU A 60 8.07 16.28 3.02
N VAL A 61 8.24 15.15 3.71
CA VAL A 61 7.21 14.11 3.82
C VAL A 61 6.60 14.08 5.22
N THR A 62 7.39 14.35 6.27
CA THR A 62 6.91 14.43 7.65
C THR A 62 5.68 15.34 7.83
N PRO A 63 5.59 16.53 7.19
CA PRO A 63 4.40 17.38 7.30
C PRO A 63 3.11 16.78 6.70
N LYS A 64 3.22 15.69 5.92
CA LYS A 64 2.08 14.99 5.32
C LYS A 64 1.41 14.01 6.28
N ILE A 65 1.99 13.75 7.45
CA ILE A 65 1.40 12.86 8.46
C ILE A 65 0.12 13.51 9.02
N PHE A 66 -0.97 12.76 9.09
CA PHE A 66 -2.18 13.22 9.77
C PHE A 66 -1.95 13.25 11.28
N THR A 67 -2.04 14.44 11.87
CA THR A 67 -1.85 14.67 13.31
C THR A 67 -3.11 14.44 14.14
N THR A 68 -4.28 14.29 13.50
CA THR A 68 -5.52 13.91 14.18
C THR A 68 -5.42 12.45 14.59
N ALA A 69 -5.11 12.21 15.86
CA ALA A 69 -4.86 10.87 16.35
C ALA A 69 -6.12 9.98 16.30
N VAL A 70 -5.96 8.75 15.81
CA VAL A 70 -6.97 7.69 16.00
C VAL A 70 -6.98 7.33 17.48
N ALA A 71 -8.13 7.45 18.12
CA ALA A 71 -8.24 7.43 19.58
C ALA A 71 -7.96 6.05 20.21
N SER A 72 -8.20 4.95 19.48
CA SER A 72 -8.02 3.58 19.99
C SER A 72 -7.88 2.57 18.85
N ASP A 73 -7.57 1.33 19.22
CA ASP A 73 -7.47 0.18 18.30
C ASP A 73 -8.83 -0.49 18.06
N ASP A 74 -9.92 0.10 18.56
CA ASP A 74 -11.27 -0.41 18.34
C ASP A 74 -11.56 -0.40 16.82
N PRO A 75 -11.96 -1.53 16.22
CA PRO A 75 -12.23 -1.61 14.78
C PRO A 75 -13.25 -0.58 14.28
N THR A 76 -14.19 -0.14 15.12
CA THR A 76 -15.18 0.89 14.78
C THR A 76 -14.54 2.28 14.72
N VAL A 77 -13.53 2.54 15.55
CA VAL A 77 -12.75 3.78 15.58
C VAL A 77 -11.71 3.80 14.46
N VAL A 78 -11.02 2.68 14.21
CA VAL A 78 -10.04 2.57 13.12
C VAL A 78 -10.69 2.77 11.74
N GLN A 79 -11.97 2.43 11.59
CA GLN A 79 -12.72 2.68 10.35
C GLN A 79 -13.03 4.15 10.10
N THR A 80 -12.95 5.03 11.10
CA THR A 80 -13.13 6.48 10.90
C THR A 80 -11.82 7.21 10.58
N ALA A 81 -10.70 6.48 10.56
CA ALA A 81 -9.41 7.03 10.22
C ALA A 81 -9.35 7.52 8.76
N GLU A 82 -8.43 8.44 8.48
CA GLU A 82 -8.33 9.17 7.21
C GLU A 82 -8.04 8.25 6.02
N TRP A 83 -7.35 7.12 6.26
CA TRP A 83 -7.11 6.12 5.23
C TRP A 83 -8.41 5.56 4.63
N ASN A 84 -9.51 5.50 5.38
CA ASN A 84 -10.78 4.95 4.90
C ASN A 84 -11.61 5.99 4.11
N THR A 85 -11.10 7.21 3.96
CA THR A 85 -11.74 8.25 3.17
C THR A 85 -11.18 8.25 1.74
N LYS A 86 -12.02 7.89 0.77
CA LYS A 86 -11.62 7.71 -0.62
C LYS A 86 -10.91 8.91 -1.24
N SER A 87 -11.39 10.13 -0.97
CA SER A 87 -10.79 11.36 -1.50
C SER A 87 -9.36 11.60 -1.00
N ARG A 88 -8.95 10.98 0.13
CA ARG A 88 -7.56 11.05 0.63
C ARG A 88 -6.56 10.30 -0.24
N TRP A 89 -7.04 9.46 -1.14
CA TRP A 89 -6.22 8.74 -2.12
C TRP A 89 -6.22 9.41 -3.51
N ALA A 90 -6.83 10.59 -3.63
CA ALA A 90 -6.74 11.39 -4.84
C ALA A 90 -5.33 11.97 -5.01
N ALA A 91 -4.87 12.11 -6.26
CA ALA A 91 -3.53 12.61 -6.57
C ALA A 91 -3.26 14.06 -6.07
N THR A 92 -4.32 14.82 -5.79
CA THR A 92 -4.26 16.20 -5.29
C THR A 92 -4.26 16.29 -3.76
N GLU A 93 -4.44 15.18 -3.04
CA GLU A 93 -4.46 15.21 -1.58
C GLU A 93 -3.08 15.60 -1.02
N PRO A 94 -2.98 16.65 -0.19
CA PRO A 94 -1.70 17.12 0.34
C PRO A 94 -1.02 16.08 1.24
N ASN A 95 -1.81 15.32 2.00
CA ASN A 95 -1.35 14.32 2.96
C ASN A 95 -1.08 12.94 2.32
N LEU A 96 -1.31 12.78 1.01
CA LEU A 96 -0.95 11.56 0.31
C LEU A 96 0.57 11.52 0.05
N ILE A 97 1.21 10.46 0.51
CA ILE A 97 2.63 10.22 0.31
C ILE A 97 2.78 9.30 -0.91
N THR A 98 3.31 9.82 -2.01
CA THR A 98 3.61 9.03 -3.21
C THR A 98 5.08 8.62 -3.17
N VAL A 99 5.35 7.32 -3.31
CA VAL A 99 6.69 6.77 -3.28
C VAL A 99 7.17 6.55 -4.70
N THR A 100 8.14 7.35 -5.13
CA THR A 100 8.74 7.20 -6.46
C THR A 100 9.65 5.99 -6.50
N LEU A 101 9.30 5.00 -7.31
CA LEU A 101 10.18 3.86 -7.58
C LEU A 101 11.23 4.29 -8.62
N ASN A 102 12.51 4.14 -8.28
CA ASN A 102 13.58 4.56 -9.18
C ASN A 102 13.75 3.54 -10.31
N ASN A 103 13.45 3.96 -11.54
CA ASN A 103 13.73 3.16 -12.72
C ASN A 103 15.20 3.38 -13.12
N SER A 104 16.00 2.33 -13.18
CA SER A 104 17.37 2.45 -13.71
C SER A 104 17.33 2.92 -15.17
N SER A 105 18.28 3.75 -15.58
CA SER A 105 18.33 4.39 -16.91
C SER A 105 18.36 3.44 -18.11
N GLY A 106 18.63 2.14 -17.89
CA GLY A 106 18.59 1.10 -18.92
C GLY A 106 17.25 0.36 -19.08
N VAL A 107 16.24 0.68 -18.27
CA VAL A 107 14.94 -0.01 -18.33
C VAL A 107 14.07 0.60 -19.43
N GLN A 108 13.60 -0.25 -20.34
CA GLN A 108 12.67 0.15 -21.40
C GLN A 108 11.41 0.79 -20.82
N ALA A 109 10.89 1.83 -21.47
CA ALA A 109 9.71 2.57 -21.00
C ALA A 109 8.48 1.68 -20.72
N SER A 110 8.31 0.58 -21.45
CA SER A 110 7.24 -0.40 -21.25
C SER A 110 7.37 -1.22 -19.95
N ALA A 111 8.59 -1.33 -19.41
CA ALA A 111 8.89 -2.03 -18.17
C ALA A 111 9.06 -1.07 -16.97
N GLN A 112 8.96 0.24 -17.20
CA GLN A 112 8.98 1.24 -16.14
C GLN A 112 7.65 1.26 -15.38
N THR A 113 7.73 1.54 -14.09
CA THR A 113 6.54 1.73 -13.25
C THR A 113 5.81 3.00 -13.68
N LYS A 114 4.57 2.83 -14.17
CA LYS A 114 3.63 3.89 -14.51
C LYS A 114 2.90 4.42 -13.27
N ASN A 115 2.51 3.52 -12.37
CA ASN A 115 1.76 3.85 -11.17
C ASN A 115 2.67 3.75 -9.95
N ASN A 116 3.04 4.90 -9.39
CA ASN A 116 3.78 4.93 -8.14
C ASN A 116 2.86 4.49 -6.99
N PRO A 117 3.32 3.62 -6.08
CA PRO A 117 2.56 3.28 -4.90
C PRO A 117 2.49 4.49 -3.95
N SER A 118 1.49 4.47 -3.08
CA SER A 118 1.24 5.56 -2.14
C SER A 118 0.91 5.05 -0.76
N CYS A 119 1.04 5.91 0.24
CA CYS A 119 0.70 5.61 1.61
C CYS A 119 0.15 6.83 2.35
N ILE A 120 -0.62 6.55 3.38
CA ILE A 120 -1.14 7.50 4.36
C ILE A 120 -0.61 7.08 5.72
N VAL A 121 -0.09 8.05 6.45
CA VAL A 121 0.38 7.89 7.83
C VAL A 121 -0.49 8.78 8.72
N GLN A 122 -1.05 8.19 9.76
CA GLN A 122 -1.86 8.89 10.73
C GLN A 122 -1.40 8.55 12.15
N GLN A 123 -1.34 9.55 13.03
CA GLN A 123 -1.06 9.32 14.43
C GLN A 123 -2.18 8.49 15.08
N MET A 124 -1.82 7.72 16.10
CA MET A 124 -2.72 7.00 16.98
C MET A 124 -2.40 7.35 18.43
N ALA A 125 -3.35 7.13 19.34
CA ALA A 125 -3.11 7.29 20.76
C ALA A 125 -1.90 6.46 21.24
N GLY A 126 -1.10 7.05 22.14
CA GLY A 126 0.12 6.44 22.71
C GLY A 126 1.35 6.50 21.79
N ASP A 127 1.51 7.60 21.06
CA ASP A 127 2.64 7.85 20.13
C ASP A 127 2.84 6.77 19.06
N ARG A 128 1.74 6.11 18.69
CA ARG A 128 1.70 5.08 17.65
C ARG A 128 1.32 5.70 16.31
N PHE A 129 1.57 4.96 15.24
CA PHE A 129 1.20 5.37 13.88
C PHE A 129 0.41 4.26 13.19
N LEU A 130 -0.72 4.64 12.60
CA LEU A 130 -1.45 3.83 11.63
C LEU A 130 -0.93 4.15 10.24
N ILE A 131 -0.38 3.16 9.57
CA ILE A 131 0.19 3.29 8.24
C ILE A 131 -0.63 2.41 7.30
N THR A 132 -1.28 3.03 6.33
CA THR A 132 -1.96 2.32 5.26
C THR A 132 -1.23 2.61 3.96
N SER A 133 -0.90 1.57 3.21
CA SER A 133 -0.26 1.66 1.91
C SER A 133 -1.15 1.08 0.82
N ARG A 134 -1.02 1.63 -0.37
CA ARG A 134 -1.70 1.22 -1.59
C ARG A 134 -0.66 0.96 -2.67
N GLY A 135 -0.61 -0.28 -3.12
CA GLY A 135 0.12 -0.67 -4.30
C GLY A 135 -0.81 -0.81 -5.49
N LEU A 136 -0.30 -0.42 -6.66
CA LEU A 136 -1.05 -0.43 -7.91
C LEU A 136 -0.30 -1.25 -8.94
N SER A 137 -1.04 -2.08 -9.65
CA SER A 137 -0.53 -2.74 -10.84
C SER A 137 -0.15 -1.73 -11.93
N ASN A 138 0.74 -2.12 -12.86
CA ASN A 138 1.23 -1.19 -13.88
C ASN A 138 0.15 -0.78 -14.89
N ASP A 139 -0.85 -1.63 -15.08
CA ASP A 139 -2.03 -1.42 -15.91
C ASP A 139 -3.19 -0.74 -15.16
N ALA A 140 -3.03 -0.45 -13.86
CA ALA A 140 -4.06 0.22 -13.08
C ALA A 140 -4.40 1.59 -13.65
N VAL A 141 -5.70 1.89 -13.69
CA VAL A 141 -6.25 3.20 -14.06
C VAL A 141 -7.00 3.73 -12.85
N VAL A 142 -6.50 4.83 -12.29
CA VAL A 142 -7.10 5.49 -11.13
C VAL A 142 -7.81 6.76 -11.58
N ALA A 143 -9.07 6.91 -11.20
CA ALA A 143 -9.84 8.12 -11.49
C ALA A 143 -9.41 9.28 -10.56
N ALA A 144 -9.85 10.49 -10.88
CA ALA A 144 -9.48 11.70 -10.12
C ALA A 144 -9.90 11.64 -8.64
N ASP A 145 -10.94 10.88 -8.31
CA ASP A 145 -11.43 10.67 -6.94
C ASP A 145 -10.61 9.64 -6.14
N GLY A 146 -9.53 9.10 -6.70
CA GLY A 146 -8.71 8.06 -6.09
C GLY A 146 -9.23 6.63 -6.31
N SER A 147 -10.36 6.45 -7.00
CA SER A 147 -10.93 5.12 -7.26
C SER A 147 -10.18 4.33 -8.31
N LEU A 148 -10.11 3.01 -8.14
CA LEU A 148 -9.64 2.12 -9.19
C LEU A 148 -10.75 1.90 -10.23
N SER A 149 -10.48 2.28 -11.47
CA SER A 149 -11.38 2.03 -12.61
C SER A 149 -11.04 0.73 -13.35
N SER A 150 -9.78 0.31 -13.35
CA SER A 150 -9.29 -0.90 -14.00
C SER A 150 -7.94 -1.31 -13.42
N GLY A 151 -7.57 -2.59 -13.57
CA GLY A 151 -6.34 -3.19 -13.07
C GLY A 151 -6.49 -3.83 -11.70
N SER A 152 -5.37 -3.99 -10.99
CA SER A 152 -5.30 -4.49 -9.62
C SER A 152 -4.77 -3.44 -8.65
N GLU A 153 -5.38 -3.38 -7.48
CA GLU A 153 -4.88 -2.67 -6.30
C GLU A 153 -4.70 -3.63 -5.13
N VAL A 154 -3.72 -3.34 -4.28
CA VAL A 154 -3.47 -4.07 -3.04
C VAL A 154 -3.31 -3.04 -1.93
N TRP A 155 -3.97 -3.33 -0.81
CA TRP A 155 -3.95 -2.49 0.38
C TRP A 155 -3.24 -3.26 1.50
N LEU A 156 -2.27 -2.61 2.15
CA LEU A 156 -1.60 -3.16 3.32
C LEU A 156 -1.66 -2.15 4.46
N GLN A 157 -1.80 -2.65 5.68
CA GLN A 157 -1.88 -1.82 6.88
C GLN A 157 -0.89 -2.32 7.92
N SER A 158 -0.24 -1.38 8.59
CA SER A 158 0.72 -1.60 9.67
C SER A 158 0.40 -0.64 10.81
N VAL A 159 0.63 -1.10 12.04
CA VAL A 159 0.61 -0.25 13.23
C VAL A 159 2.01 -0.24 13.79
N LEU A 160 2.62 0.94 13.80
CA LEU A 160 3.97 1.14 14.30
C LEU A 160 3.91 1.73 15.72
N THR A 161 4.54 1.03 16.66
CA THR A 161 4.83 1.54 18.00
C THR A 161 6.31 1.87 18.05
N PRO A 162 6.72 3.15 18.13
CA PRO A 162 8.12 3.55 17.95
C PRO A 162 9.08 3.13 19.06
N GLY A 163 8.59 2.53 20.15
CA GLY A 163 9.47 1.86 21.10
C GLY A 163 9.00 0.45 21.45
N ILE A 164 9.90 -0.27 22.10
CA ILE A 164 9.71 -1.66 22.50
C ILE A 164 8.74 -1.71 23.68
N PRO A 165 7.57 -2.37 23.57
CA PRO A 165 6.75 -2.65 24.73
C PRO A 165 7.53 -3.55 25.68
N THR A 166 7.87 -3.04 26.87
CA THR A 166 8.51 -3.84 27.91
C THR A 166 7.43 -4.51 28.76
N VAL A 167 7.62 -5.80 29.05
CA VAL A 167 6.76 -6.53 29.98
C VAL A 167 7.07 -6.03 31.38
N THR A 168 6.08 -5.49 32.08
CA THR A 168 6.26 -5.07 33.47
C THR A 168 6.38 -6.28 34.38
N ALA A 169 6.95 -6.09 35.58
CA ALA A 169 7.00 -7.13 36.61
C ALA A 169 5.60 -7.65 37.03
N ALA A 170 4.53 -6.93 36.67
CA ALA A 170 3.13 -7.30 36.88
C ALA A 170 2.48 -7.96 35.64
N HIS A 171 3.26 -8.37 34.64
CA HIS A 171 2.78 -8.91 33.36
C HIS A 171 1.91 -7.94 32.53
N GLY A 172 2.04 -6.63 32.77
CA GLY A 172 1.43 -5.60 31.91
C GLY A 172 2.36 -5.17 30.78
N VAL A 173 1.84 -4.42 29.82
CA VAL A 173 2.64 -3.79 28.76
C VAL A 173 2.89 -2.32 29.14
N GLU A 174 4.15 -1.94 29.33
CA GLU A 174 4.53 -0.53 29.51
C GLU A 174 4.90 0.05 28.15
N GLN A 175 4.26 1.15 27.78
CA GLN A 175 4.60 1.89 26.57
C GLN A 175 5.83 2.77 26.85
N PRO A 176 6.81 2.81 25.95
CA PRO A 176 7.94 3.72 26.08
C PRO A 176 7.42 5.17 26.04
N LEU A 177 7.90 5.96 27.02
CA LEU A 177 7.65 7.40 27.17
C LEU A 177 8.16 8.22 25.98
#